data_AF-A0A3D5CIA6-F1
#
_entry.id   AF-A0A3D5CIA6-F1
#
_cell.length_a   1.000
_cell.length_b   1.000
_cell.length_c   1.000
_cell.angle_alpha   90.00
_cell.angle_beta   90.00
_cell.angle_gamma   90.00
#
_symmetry.space_group_name_H-M   'P 1'
#
loop_
_entity.id
_entity.type
_entity.pdbx_description
1 polymer ?
#
loop_
_entity_poly.entity_id
_entity_poly.type
_entity_poly.pdbx_seq_one_letter_code
_entity_poly.pdbx_strand_id
1 'polypeptide(L)' 'MISYADYLRLLPKTELHCHFASTMSAELFIELAAKHGVELPTTDPDELFDFAHLVDFLVAFRFAHDVLR' A
#
# COMPACT_ATOMS: atom_id res chain seq x y z
N MET A 1 -11.01 12.13 29.53
CA MET A 1 -9.53 12.08 29.49
C MET A 1 -9.17 11.39 28.19
N ILE A 2 -8.29 11.95 27.36
CA ILE A 2 -7.88 11.30 26.10
C ILE A 2 -6.98 10.10 26.42
N SER A 3 -7.03 9.03 25.62
CA SER A 3 -6.13 7.89 25.80
C SER A 3 -4.71 8.24 25.32
N TYR A 4 -3.73 7.41 25.68
CA TYR A 4 -2.37 7.56 25.16
C TYR A 4 -2.33 7.44 23.62
N ALA A 5 -3.11 6.54 23.03
CA ALA A 5 -3.19 6.39 21.57
C ALA A 5 -3.79 7.63 20.89
N ASP A 6 -4.81 8.24 21.49
CA ASP A 6 -5.40 9.49 21.00
C ASP A 6 -4.39 10.64 21.08
N TYR A 7 -3.64 10.73 22.18
CA TYR A 7 -2.57 11.70 22.34
C TYR A 7 -1.51 11.58 21.24
N LEU A 8 -1.04 10.36 20.93
CA LEU A 8 -0.05 10.13 19.86
C LEU A 8 -0.59 10.53 18.48
N ARG A 9 -1.88 10.28 18.20
CA ARG A 9 -2.51 10.69 16.92
C ARG A 9 -2.56 12.21 16.77
N LEU A 10 -2.82 12.95 17.85
CA LEU A 10 -2.93 14.42 17.86
C LEU A 10 -1.60 15.16 17.70
N LEU A 11 -0.45 14.53 17.96
CA LEU A 11 0.85 15.16 17.76
C LEU A 11 1.03 15.63 16.30
N PRO A 12 1.45 16.88 16.03
CA PRO A 12 1.88 17.29 14.70
C PRO A 12 3.11 16.49 14.28
N LYS A 13 3.12 15.99 13.03
CA LYS A 13 4.19 15.15 12.49
C LYS A 13 4.60 15.63 11.11
N THR A 14 5.86 15.40 10.76
CA THR A 14 6.36 15.55 9.40
C THR A 14 6.81 14.18 8.91
N GLU A 15 6.36 13.78 7.73
CA GLU A 15 6.77 12.54 7.07
C GLU A 15 7.90 12.84 6.10
N LEU A 16 9.08 12.27 6.34
CA LEU A 16 10.30 12.54 5.55
C LEU A 16 10.62 11.44 4.53
N HIS A 17 9.99 10.27 4.67
CA HIS A 17 10.19 9.13 3.79
C HIS A 17 8.86 8.40 3.64
N CYS A 18 8.22 8.57 2.49
CA CYS A 18 7.05 7.80 2.08
C CYS A 18 7.07 7.65 0.57
N HIS A 19 6.83 6.43 0.10
CA HIS A 19 6.71 6.16 -1.32
C HIS A 19 5.25 6.31 -1.71
N PHE A 20 4.95 7.23 -2.62
CA PHE A 20 3.57 7.47 -3.09
C PHE A 20 2.90 6.18 -3.62
N ALA A 21 3.65 5.35 -4.35
CA ALA A 21 3.12 4.06 -4.83
C ALA A 21 2.69 3.09 -3.71
N SER A 22 3.19 3.28 -2.48
CA SER A 22 2.85 2.48 -1.31
C SER A 22 1.72 3.08 -0.46
N THR A 23 1.07 4.16 -0.90
CA THR A 23 -0.07 4.75 -0.17
C THR A 23 -1.43 4.26 -0.68
N MET A 24 -1.45 3.40 -1.70
CA MET A 24 -2.69 2.82 -2.22
C MET A 24 -3.24 1.77 -1.26
N SER A 25 -4.57 1.73 -1.10
CA SER A 25 -5.22 0.59 -0.47
C SER A 25 -5.18 -0.62 -1.39
N ALA A 26 -5.38 -1.82 -0.85
CA ALA A 26 -5.41 -3.04 -1.64
C ALA A 26 -6.54 -3.01 -2.68
N GLU A 27 -7.71 -2.48 -2.30
CA GLU A 27 -8.87 -2.34 -3.18
C GLU A 27 -8.57 -1.41 -4.36
N LEU A 28 -7.95 -0.26 -4.10
CA LEU A 28 -7.56 0.69 -5.16
C LEU A 28 -6.51 0.06 -6.08
N PHE A 29 -5.55 -0.69 -5.52
CA PHE A 29 -4.54 -1.37 -6.32
C PHE A 29 -5.18 -2.38 -7.28
N ILE A 30 -6.10 -3.21 -6.80
CA ILE A 30 -6.85 -4.18 -7.61
C ILE A 30 -7.71 -3.48 -8.67
N GLU A 31 -8.41 -2.40 -8.29
CA GLU A 31 -9.22 -1.60 -9.22
C GLU A 31 -8.36 -1.04 -10.37
N LEU A 32 -7.22 -0.42 -10.04
CA LEU A 32 -6.32 0.14 -11.03
C LEU A 32 -5.69 -0.94 -11.90
N ALA A 33 -5.32 -2.09 -11.32
CA ALA A 33 -4.81 -3.23 -12.09
C ALA A 33 -5.83 -3.70 -13.14
N ALA A 34 -7.10 -3.87 -12.75
CA ALA A 34 -8.18 -4.24 -13.66
C ALA A 34 -8.41 -3.17 -14.74
N LYS A 35 -8.50 -1.89 -14.34
CA LYS A 35 -8.63 -0.76 -15.26
C LYS A 35 -7.50 -0.71 -16.28
N HIS A 36 -6.31 -1.11 -15.85
CA HIS A 36 -5.10 -1.01 -16.64
C HIS A 36 -4.62 -2.30 -17.28
N GLY A 37 -5.34 -3.42 -17.12
CA GLY A 37 -4.93 -4.70 -17.70
C GLY A 37 -3.59 -5.22 -17.18
N VAL A 38 -3.27 -4.92 -15.91
CA VAL A 38 -2.09 -5.46 -15.22
C VAL A 38 -2.51 -6.72 -14.48
N GLU A 39 -1.92 -7.86 -14.80
CA GLU A 39 -2.19 -9.11 -14.08
C GLU A 39 -1.42 -9.14 -12.75
N LEU A 40 -2.17 -9.14 -11.64
CA LEU A 40 -1.61 -9.29 -10.30
C LEU A 40 -1.51 -10.78 -9.91
N PRO A 41 -0.56 -11.14 -9.02
CA PRO A 41 -0.46 -12.51 -8.51
C PRO A 41 -1.70 -13.00 -7.75
N THR A 42 -2.44 -12.08 -7.13
CA THR A 42 -3.72 -12.31 -6.45
C THR A 42 -4.59 -11.07 -6.55
N THR A 43 -5.90 -11.24 -6.43
CA THR A 43 -6.88 -10.15 -6.26
C THR A 43 -7.63 -10.27 -4.94
N ASP A 44 -7.13 -11.07 -4.01
CA ASP A 44 -7.59 -11.08 -2.63
C ASP A 44 -6.91 -9.92 -1.86
N PRO A 45 -7.67 -8.92 -1.38
CA PRO A 45 -7.11 -7.80 -0.63
C PRO A 45 -6.33 -8.22 0.62
N ASP A 46 -6.71 -9.34 1.25
CA ASP A 46 -6.07 -9.83 2.48
C ASP A 46 -4.69 -10.46 2.20
N GLU A 47 -4.47 -10.99 0.99
CA GLU A 47 -3.20 -11.60 0.57
C GLU A 47 -2.27 -10.62 -0.14
N LEU A 48 -2.80 -9.51 -0.68
CA LEU A 48 -2.07 -8.63 -1.60
C LEU A 48 -0.83 -7.99 -1.00
N PHE A 49 -0.83 -7.79 0.33
CA PHE A 49 0.27 -7.19 1.09
C PHE A 49 0.92 -8.13 2.11
N ASP A 50 0.64 -9.44 2.04
CA ASP A 50 1.25 -10.45 2.91
C ASP A 50 2.63 -10.87 2.38
N PHE A 51 3.65 -10.09 2.74
CA PHE A 51 5.03 -10.30 2.29
C PHE A 51 5.88 -11.02 3.33
N ALA A 52 6.53 -12.11 2.96
CA ALA A 52 7.49 -12.80 3.83
C ALA A 52 8.79 -11.99 3.96
N HIS A 53 9.28 -11.43 2.85
CA HIS A 53 10.55 -10.71 2.78
C HIS A 53 10.48 -9.43 1.93
N LEU A 54 11.50 -8.60 2.06
CA LEU A 54 11.64 -7.36 1.28
C LEU A 54 11.59 -7.61 -0.23
N VAL A 55 12.12 -8.73 -0.70
CA VAL A 55 12.13 -9.07 -2.14
C VAL A 55 10.70 -9.25 -2.66
N ASP A 56 9.81 -9.87 -1.87
CA ASP A 56 8.40 -10.07 -2.22
C ASP A 56 7.67 -8.73 -2.29
N PHE A 57 7.93 -7.85 -1.31
CA PHE A 57 7.45 -6.47 -1.34
C PHE A 57 7.93 -5.73 -2.61
N LEU A 58 9.19 -5.86 -3.01
CA LEU A 58 9.72 -5.17 -4.19
C LEU A 58 9.07 -5.65 -5.50
N VAL A 59 8.63 -6.92 -5.56
CA VAL A 59 7.83 -7.43 -6.68
C VAL A 59 6.46 -6.76 -6.72
N ALA A 60 5.76 -6.67 -5.59
CA ALA A 60 4.49 -5.94 -5.50
C ALA A 60 4.66 -4.43 -5.76
N PHE A 61 5.75 -3.85 -5.29
CA PHE A 61 6.09 -2.44 -5.49
C PHE A 61 6.28 -2.11 -6.97
N ARG A 62 6.87 -3.00 -7.77
CA ARG A 62 6.92 -2.85 -9.23
C ARG A 62 5.52 -2.79 -9.83
N PHE A 63 4.65 -3.75 -9.49
CA PHE A 63 3.26 -3.74 -9.96
C PHE A 63 2.50 -2.48 -9.55
N ALA A 64 2.74 -1.96 -8.34
CA ALA A 64 2.15 -0.71 -7.89
C ALA A 64 2.52 0.48 -8.78
N HIS A 65 3.70 0.48 -9.42
CA HIS A 65 4.06 1.48 -10.41
C HIS A 65 3.37 1.24 -11.76
N ASP A 66 3.24 -0.02 -12.17
CA ASP A 66 2.59 -0.38 -13.45
C ASP A 66 1.11 0.05 -13.49
N VAL A 67 0.43 0.06 -12.34
CA VAL A 67 -0.98 0.47 -12.24
C VAL A 67 -1.19 1.98 -12.09
N LEU A 68 -0.15 2.77 -11.78
CA LEU A 68 -0.23 4.22 -11.54
C LEU A 68 -0.03 5.09 -12.80
N ARG A 69 -0.23 4.51 -13.98
CA ARG A 69 0.01 5.13 -15.28
C ARG A 69 -0.98 6.23 -15.69
#